data_AF-A0A3B0TA87-F1
#
_entry.id   AF-A0A3B0TA87-F1
#
_cell.length_a   1.000
_cell.length_b   1.000
_cell.length_c   1.000
_cell.angle_alpha   90.00
_cell.angle_beta   90.00
_cell.angle_gamma   90.00
#
_symmetry.space_group_name_H-M   'P 1'
#
loop_
_entity.id
_entity.type
_entity.pdbx_description
1 polymer ?
#
loop_
_entity_poly.entity_id
_entity_poly.type
_entity_poly.pdbx_seq_one_letter_code
_entity_poly.pdbx_strand_id
1 'polypeptide(L)'
;MGLRDAAASVPAKPIIAVVLGVTFLAAGWNGWTVYSFCTQRGALSSSLQVWADKAIAGFGTEFKLETATDFEWDQVRISQKVANPGTGQNCPFGLHWNNEKRAQMARAGELTLFGFLNKDRLVEIVDFDRAWADFETDGEAISREEARFVNVPGTLTLRRANPSPGQ
;
A
#
# COMPACT_ATOMS: atom_id res chain seq x y z
N MET A 1 56.55 13.19 16.94
CA MET A 1 55.30 12.71 17.56
C MET A 1 54.25 12.68 16.47
N GLY A 2 53.88 11.48 16.03
CA GLY A 2 53.12 11.30 14.79
C GLY A 2 51.61 11.35 15.04
N LEU A 3 50.86 11.70 14.00
CA LEU A 3 49.39 11.63 13.95
C LEU A 3 48.81 10.24 14.37
N ARG A 4 49.65 9.20 14.41
CA ARG A 4 49.31 7.85 14.89
C ARG A 4 49.11 7.77 16.41
N ASP A 5 49.79 8.60 17.21
CA ASP A 5 49.69 8.55 18.67
C ASP A 5 48.43 9.27 19.20
N ALA A 6 47.88 10.20 18.42
CA ALA A 6 46.64 10.91 18.76
C ALA A 6 45.37 10.07 18.54
N ALA A 7 45.43 9.02 17.72
CA ALA A 7 44.32 8.09 17.51
C ALA A 7 44.20 7.02 18.61
N ALA A 8 45.27 6.79 19.38
CA ALA A 8 45.32 5.79 20.45
C ALA A 8 44.77 6.28 21.80
N SER A 9 44.54 7.60 21.95
CA SER A 9 44.15 8.21 23.22
C SER A 9 42.66 8.55 23.35
N VAL A 10 41.83 8.18 22.36
CA VAL A 10 40.39 8.37 22.50
C VAL A 10 39.82 7.17 23.26
N PRO A 11 39.25 7.34 24.47
CA PRO A 11 38.62 6.22 25.16
C PRO A 11 37.55 5.63 24.23
N ALA A 12 37.67 4.36 23.88
CA ALA A 12 36.74 3.69 22.95
C ALA A 12 35.29 3.66 23.48
N LYS A 13 35.11 3.79 24.81
CA LYS A 13 33.82 3.71 25.50
C LYS A 13 32.79 4.76 25.02
N PRO A 14 33.09 6.07 24.96
CA PRO A 14 32.15 7.06 24.40
C PRO A 14 31.84 6.85 22.92
N ILE A 15 32.82 6.43 22.10
CA ILE A 15 32.55 6.16 20.68
C ILE A 15 31.60 4.97 20.53
N ILE A 16 31.83 3.87 21.26
CA ILE A 16 30.93 2.71 21.24
C ILE A 16 29.53 3.09 21.71
N ALA A 17 29.40 3.89 22.78
CA ALA A 17 28.10 4.37 23.26
C ALA A 17 27.36 5.22 22.23
N VAL A 18 28.06 6.12 21.53
CA VAL A 18 27.50 6.93 20.44
C VAL A 18 27.07 6.05 19.27
N VAL A 19 27.92 5.11 18.83
CA VAL A 19 27.60 4.18 17.73
C VAL A 19 26.38 3.32 18.07
N LEU A 20 26.30 2.77 19.28
CA LEU A 20 25.14 2.03 19.75
C LEU A 20 23.89 2.92 19.77
N GLY A 21 23.98 4.13 20.32
CA GLY A 21 22.87 5.10 20.34
C GLY A 21 22.35 5.43 18.94
N VAL A 22 23.24 5.72 17.99
CA VAL A 22 22.87 5.97 16.58
C VAL A 22 22.25 4.73 15.95
N THR A 23 22.77 3.53 16.25
CA THR A 23 22.23 2.27 15.74
C THR A 23 20.81 2.01 16.27
N PHE A 24 20.58 2.26 17.56
CA PHE A 24 19.24 2.16 18.16
C PHE A 24 18.25 3.16 17.57
N LEU A 25 18.69 4.41 17.33
CA LEU A 25 17.84 5.42 16.68
C LEU A 25 17.52 5.04 15.24
N ALA A 26 18.51 4.56 14.47
CA ALA A 26 18.30 4.11 13.10
C ALA A 26 17.40 2.87 13.03
N ALA A 27 17.57 1.92 13.95
CA ALA A 27 16.71 0.74 14.05
C ALA A 27 15.29 1.12 14.47
N GLY A 28 15.13 2.03 15.44
CA GLY A 28 13.84 2.57 15.85
C GLY A 28 13.13 3.31 14.72
N TRP A 29 13.86 4.14 13.97
CA TRP A 29 13.33 4.86 12.82
C TRP A 29 12.86 3.89 11.72
N ASN A 30 13.70 2.94 11.33
CA ASN A 30 13.33 1.92 10.33
C ASN A 30 12.16 1.04 10.82
N GLY A 31 12.12 0.69 12.10
CA GLY A 31 11.00 -0.04 12.68
C GLY A 31 9.69 0.75 12.61
N TRP A 32 9.75 2.05 12.91
CA TRP A 32 8.59 2.95 12.84
C TRP A 32 8.07 3.13 11.42
N THR A 33 8.96 3.34 10.43
CA THR A 33 8.55 3.52 9.03
C THR A 33 7.90 2.26 8.46
N VAL A 34 8.44 1.08 8.75
CA VAL A 34 7.82 -0.20 8.36
C VAL A 34 6.47 -0.38 9.05
N TYR A 35 6.39 -0.05 10.35
CA TYR A 35 5.15 -0.14 11.11
C TYR A 35 4.06 0.78 10.55
N SER A 36 4.37 2.06 10.29
CA SER A 36 3.40 3.03 9.76
C SER A 36 2.90 2.63 8.39
N PHE A 37 3.82 2.23 7.50
CA PHE A 37 3.50 1.74 6.16
C PHE A 37 2.56 0.54 6.19
N CYS A 38 2.87 -0.46 7.02
CA CYS A 38 2.07 -1.66 7.14
C CYS A 38 0.70 -1.39 7.76
N THR A 39 0.63 -0.48 8.74
CA THR A 39 -0.63 -0.09 9.38
C THR A 39 -1.53 0.67 8.40
N GLN A 40 -0.99 1.60 7.62
CA GLN A 40 -1.74 2.34 6.59
C GLN A 40 -2.28 1.40 5.51
N ARG A 41 -1.45 0.48 5.00
CA ARG A 41 -1.90 -0.52 4.03
C ARG A 41 -2.99 -1.42 4.59
N GLY A 42 -2.82 -1.91 5.82
CA GLY A 42 -3.83 -2.70 6.51
C GLY A 42 -5.16 -1.96 6.67
N ALA A 43 -5.13 -0.69 7.09
CA ALA A 43 -6.31 0.15 7.26
C ALA A 43 -7.04 0.39 5.93
N LEU A 44 -6.31 0.61 4.84
CA LEU A 44 -6.90 0.81 3.52
C LEU A 44 -7.52 -0.48 2.98
N SER A 45 -6.80 -1.62 3.01
CA SER A 45 -7.38 -2.91 2.61
C SER A 45 -8.62 -3.27 3.44
N SER A 46 -8.59 -3.00 4.75
CA SER A 46 -9.75 -3.21 5.63
C SER A 46 -10.92 -2.28 5.29
N SER A 47 -10.66 -1.00 4.99
CA SER A 47 -11.69 -0.05 4.60
C SER A 47 -12.39 -0.47 3.30
N LEU A 48 -11.61 -0.94 2.32
CA LEU A 48 -12.14 -1.44 1.06
C LEU A 48 -12.96 -2.73 1.24
N GLN A 49 -12.50 -3.65 2.09
CA GLN A 49 -13.27 -4.85 2.44
C GLN A 49 -14.61 -4.47 3.09
N VAL A 50 -14.61 -3.53 4.03
CA VAL A 50 -15.85 -3.04 4.68
C VAL A 50 -16.81 -2.42 3.66
N TRP A 51 -16.30 -1.74 2.64
CA TRP A 51 -17.15 -1.20 1.56
C TRP A 51 -17.72 -2.31 0.68
N ALA A 52 -16.93 -3.35 0.37
CA ALA A 52 -17.43 -4.52 -0.34
C ALA A 52 -18.56 -5.20 0.44
N ASP A 53 -18.37 -5.43 1.74
CA ASP A 53 -19.39 -6.02 2.61
C ASP A 53 -20.66 -5.15 2.69
N LYS A 54 -20.50 -3.83 2.84
CA LYS A 54 -21.62 -2.87 2.87
C LYS A 54 -22.39 -2.84 1.56
N ALA A 55 -21.68 -2.88 0.43
CA ALA A 55 -22.30 -2.93 -0.89
C ALA A 55 -23.09 -4.23 -1.09
N ILE A 56 -22.52 -5.38 -0.72
CA ILE A 56 -23.23 -6.67 -0.75
C ILE A 56 -24.49 -6.64 0.12
N ALA A 57 -24.42 -5.98 1.28
CA ALA A 57 -25.55 -5.79 2.19
C ALA A 57 -26.56 -4.69 1.73
N GLY A 58 -26.33 -4.03 0.59
CA GLY A 58 -27.24 -3.04 0.02
C GLY A 58 -27.15 -1.64 0.63
N PHE A 59 -26.08 -1.32 1.38
CA PHE A 59 -25.87 0.01 1.96
C PHE A 59 -25.02 0.89 1.05
N GLY A 60 -25.60 1.98 0.56
CA GLY A 60 -24.92 2.92 -0.33
C GLY A 60 -24.70 2.34 -1.72
N THR A 61 -24.89 3.17 -2.75
CA THR A 61 -24.69 2.75 -4.15
C THR A 61 -23.31 3.12 -4.67
N GLU A 62 -22.59 4.00 -3.96
CA GLU A 62 -21.35 4.60 -4.44
C GLU A 62 -20.44 4.99 -3.27
N PHE A 63 -19.17 4.59 -3.37
CA PHE A 63 -18.10 4.96 -2.44
C PHE A 63 -16.92 5.54 -3.21
N LYS A 64 -16.53 6.77 -2.89
CA LYS A 64 -15.38 7.40 -3.55
C LYS A 64 -14.08 6.85 -2.98
N LEU A 65 -13.12 6.46 -3.82
CA LEU A 65 -11.84 5.94 -3.34
C LEU A 65 -11.06 6.95 -2.48
N GLU A 66 -11.20 8.25 -2.77
CA GLU A 66 -10.54 9.32 -2.00
C GLU A 66 -10.87 9.29 -0.49
N THR A 67 -12.02 8.75 -0.09
CA THR A 67 -12.41 8.74 1.33
C THR A 67 -11.79 7.59 2.12
N ALA A 68 -11.15 6.62 1.44
CA ALA A 68 -10.39 5.55 2.08
C ALA A 68 -8.89 5.89 2.22
N THR A 69 -8.41 6.93 1.54
CA THR A 69 -6.99 7.31 1.49
C THR A 69 -6.73 8.57 2.32
N ASP A 70 -5.66 8.59 3.10
CA ASP A 70 -5.22 9.73 3.93
C ASP A 70 -4.03 10.51 3.32
N PHE A 71 -3.64 10.19 2.09
CA PHE A 71 -2.48 10.77 1.39
C PHE A 71 -2.87 11.48 0.08
N GLU A 72 -1.98 12.34 -0.43
CA GLU A 72 -2.21 13.07 -1.68
C GLU A 72 -1.88 12.23 -2.92
N TRP A 73 -2.86 12.08 -3.81
CA TRP A 73 -2.73 11.44 -5.11
C TRP A 73 -3.65 12.13 -6.14
N ASP A 74 -3.33 12.00 -7.43
CA ASP A 74 -4.13 12.55 -8.55
C ASP A 74 -4.69 11.46 -9.46
N GLN A 75 -4.02 10.31 -9.55
CA GLN A 75 -4.44 9.18 -10.35
C GLN A 75 -4.27 7.85 -9.62
N VAL A 76 -5.11 6.88 -9.95
CA VAL A 76 -4.94 5.48 -9.56
C VAL A 76 -4.88 4.61 -10.81
N ARG A 77 -3.98 3.63 -10.81
CA ARG A 77 -3.89 2.57 -11.82
C ARG A 77 -4.11 1.23 -11.14
N ILE A 78 -4.96 0.42 -11.75
CA ILE A 78 -5.31 -0.90 -11.22
C ILE A 78 -4.62 -1.94 -12.08
N SER A 79 -3.91 -2.87 -11.47
CA SER A 79 -3.34 -4.03 -12.16
C SER A 79 -3.98 -5.29 -11.62
N GLN A 80 -4.75 -5.98 -12.44
CA GLN A 80 -5.50 -7.16 -12.04
C GLN A 80 -4.71 -8.45 -12.27
N LYS A 81 -5.06 -9.52 -11.54
CA LYS A 81 -4.51 -10.88 -11.73
C LYS A 81 -2.98 -10.92 -11.74
N VAL A 82 -2.35 -10.18 -10.83
CA VAL A 82 -0.89 -10.02 -10.82
C VAL A 82 -0.23 -11.36 -10.48
N ALA A 83 0.42 -11.96 -11.47
CA ALA A 83 1.06 -13.27 -11.34
C ALA A 83 2.38 -13.24 -10.55
N ASN A 84 3.10 -12.11 -10.61
CA ASN A 84 4.36 -11.93 -9.90
C ASN A 84 4.31 -10.63 -9.07
N PRO A 85 3.93 -10.70 -7.79
CA PRO A 85 3.84 -9.51 -6.93
C PRO A 85 5.18 -8.84 -6.62
N GLY A 86 6.31 -9.46 -7.01
CA GLY A 86 7.63 -9.11 -6.50
C GLY A 86 7.78 -9.43 -5.02
N THR A 87 8.89 -9.02 -4.41
CA THR A 87 9.05 -9.03 -2.96
C THR A 87 8.30 -7.84 -2.36
N GLY A 88 7.17 -8.10 -1.72
CA GLY A 88 6.51 -7.12 -0.87
C GLY A 88 7.30 -6.80 0.38
N GLN A 89 7.01 -5.64 0.95
CA GLN A 89 7.37 -5.35 2.33
C GLN A 89 6.65 -6.37 3.22
N ASN A 90 7.40 -7.23 3.90
CA ASN A 90 6.81 -8.15 4.87
C ASN A 90 6.34 -7.36 6.09
N CYS A 91 5.04 -7.29 6.28
CA CYS A 91 4.45 -6.57 7.40
C CYS A 91 4.48 -7.41 8.68
N PRO A 92 5.18 -6.95 9.73
CA PRO A 92 5.24 -7.69 10.98
C PRO A 92 3.89 -7.63 11.71
N PHE A 93 3.68 -8.56 12.64
CA PHE A 93 2.53 -8.59 13.55
C PHE A 93 1.15 -8.71 12.88
N GLY A 94 1.08 -9.18 11.62
CA GLY A 94 -0.19 -9.34 10.91
C GLY A 94 -0.87 -8.03 10.54
N LEU A 95 -0.13 -6.91 10.56
CA LEU A 95 -0.66 -5.57 10.23
C LEU A 95 -1.12 -5.47 8.77
N HIS A 96 -0.58 -6.31 7.90
CA HIS A 96 -1.03 -6.48 6.52
C HIS A 96 -0.57 -7.86 5.99
N TRP A 97 -0.93 -8.20 4.76
CA TRP A 97 -0.58 -9.49 4.16
C TRP A 97 0.94 -9.67 4.03
N ASN A 98 1.41 -10.87 4.37
CA ASN A 98 2.80 -11.27 4.16
C ASN A 98 3.03 -11.74 2.71
N ASN A 99 4.30 -11.95 2.35
CA ASN A 99 4.67 -12.42 1.02
C ASN A 99 4.05 -13.79 0.65
N GLU A 100 3.82 -14.67 1.62
CA GLU A 100 3.18 -15.97 1.37
C GLU A 100 1.72 -15.80 0.95
N LYS A 101 0.95 -14.97 1.66
CA LYS A 101 -0.45 -14.66 1.33
C LYS A 101 -0.55 -13.94 -0.02
N ARG A 102 0.35 -12.99 -0.31
CA ARG A 102 0.44 -12.35 -1.63
C ARG A 102 0.72 -13.36 -2.74
N ALA A 103 1.67 -14.27 -2.54
CA ALA A 103 1.98 -15.32 -3.50
C ALA A 103 0.83 -16.34 -3.66
N GLN A 104 0.04 -16.58 -2.60
CA GLN A 104 -1.17 -17.39 -2.68
C GLN A 104 -2.24 -16.71 -3.54
N MET A 105 -2.56 -15.44 -3.28
CA MET A 105 -3.54 -14.68 -4.07
C MET A 105 -3.10 -14.51 -5.52
N ALA A 106 -1.80 -14.27 -5.75
CA ALA A 106 -1.24 -14.20 -7.10
C ALA A 106 -1.45 -15.51 -7.89
N ARG A 107 -1.20 -16.66 -7.25
CA ARG A 107 -1.44 -17.99 -7.85
C ARG A 107 -2.93 -18.27 -8.10
N ALA A 108 -3.81 -17.75 -7.26
CA ALA A 108 -5.25 -17.86 -7.43
C ALA A 108 -5.80 -16.89 -8.50
N GLY A 109 -4.99 -15.95 -9.00
CA GLY A 109 -5.45 -14.88 -9.89
C GLY A 109 -6.33 -13.83 -9.19
N GLU A 110 -6.25 -13.79 -7.85
CA GLU A 110 -7.04 -12.92 -6.98
C GLU A 110 -6.29 -11.64 -6.61
N LEU A 111 -4.96 -11.62 -6.77
CA LEU A 111 -4.18 -10.43 -6.41
C LEU A 111 -4.43 -9.29 -7.42
N THR A 112 -4.90 -8.16 -6.90
CA THR A 112 -5.00 -6.89 -7.61
C THR A 112 -4.12 -5.85 -6.92
N LEU A 113 -3.44 -5.02 -7.69
CA LEU A 113 -2.61 -3.91 -7.19
C LEU A 113 -3.23 -2.57 -7.57
N PHE A 114 -3.28 -1.66 -6.62
CA PHE A 114 -3.68 -0.26 -6.83
C PHE A 114 -2.44 0.61 -6.71
N GLY A 115 -1.91 1.09 -7.84
CA GLY A 115 -0.84 2.07 -7.87
C GLY A 115 -1.41 3.48 -7.83
N PHE A 116 -1.22 4.19 -6.72
CA PHE A 116 -1.58 5.59 -6.59
C PHE A 116 -0.42 6.47 -7.07
N LEU A 117 -0.73 7.45 -7.90
CA LEU A 117 0.24 8.39 -8.46
C LEU A 117 -0.08 9.81 -8.02
N ASN A 118 0.96 10.65 -7.98
CA ASN A 118 0.87 12.10 -7.83
C ASN A 118 1.86 12.73 -8.82
N LYS A 119 1.37 13.47 -9.81
CA LYS A 119 2.18 14.06 -10.91
C LYS A 119 3.06 12.99 -11.58
N ASP A 120 2.44 11.88 -11.96
CA ASP A 120 3.06 10.70 -12.59
C ASP A 120 4.09 9.94 -11.72
N ARG A 121 4.27 10.32 -10.45
CA ARG A 121 5.12 9.57 -9.52
C ARG A 121 4.29 8.63 -8.69
N LEU A 122 4.68 7.36 -8.65
CA LEU A 122 4.10 6.38 -7.75
C LEU A 122 4.32 6.84 -6.29
N VAL A 123 3.22 7.07 -5.57
CA VAL A 123 3.25 7.44 -4.14
C VAL A 123 2.96 6.25 -3.25
N GLU A 124 2.07 5.35 -3.67
CA GLU A 124 1.70 4.16 -2.89
C GLU A 124 1.23 3.02 -3.80
N ILE A 125 1.43 1.78 -3.35
CA ILE A 125 0.84 0.57 -3.96
C ILE A 125 0.02 -0.14 -2.90
N VAL A 126 -1.21 -0.52 -3.20
CA VAL A 126 -2.05 -1.25 -2.25
C VAL A 126 -2.41 -2.60 -2.84
N ASP A 127 -2.25 -3.64 -2.01
CA ASP A 127 -2.69 -4.97 -2.35
C ASP A 127 -4.19 -5.08 -2.08
N PHE A 128 -4.90 -5.72 -3.00
CA PHE A 128 -6.33 -5.95 -2.93
C PHE A 128 -6.67 -7.38 -3.36
N ASP A 129 -7.70 -7.93 -2.71
CA ASP A 129 -8.21 -9.26 -3.01
C ASP A 129 -9.41 -9.12 -3.93
N ARG A 130 -9.25 -9.53 -5.19
CA ARG A 130 -10.28 -9.49 -6.23
C ARG A 130 -11.51 -10.32 -5.88
N ALA A 131 -11.43 -11.23 -4.91
CA ALA A 131 -12.62 -11.91 -4.40
C ALA A 131 -13.64 -10.93 -3.76
N TRP A 132 -13.21 -9.73 -3.37
CA TRP A 132 -14.08 -8.71 -2.75
C TRP A 132 -14.79 -7.81 -3.77
N ALA A 133 -14.16 -7.55 -4.93
CA ALA A 133 -14.67 -6.62 -5.93
C ALA A 133 -14.12 -6.94 -7.33
N ASP A 134 -14.93 -6.66 -8.37
CA ASP A 134 -14.48 -6.72 -9.76
C ASP A 134 -14.11 -5.32 -10.28
N PHE A 135 -13.40 -5.26 -11.40
CA PHE A 135 -12.82 -4.02 -11.90
C PHE A 135 -13.03 -3.90 -13.42
N GLU A 136 -13.53 -2.75 -13.86
CA GLU A 136 -13.81 -2.52 -15.29
C GLU A 136 -12.55 -2.31 -16.13
N THR A 137 -11.46 -1.85 -15.50
CA THR A 137 -10.24 -1.45 -16.19
C THR A 137 -9.02 -2.21 -15.65
N ASP A 138 -8.05 -2.45 -16.52
CA ASP A 138 -6.72 -2.97 -16.16
C ASP A 138 -5.64 -2.10 -16.82
N GLY A 139 -4.73 -1.56 -16.02
CA GLY A 139 -3.64 -0.69 -16.45
C GLY A 139 -4.00 0.78 -16.74
N GLU A 140 -5.29 1.11 -16.89
CA GLU A 140 -5.71 2.49 -17.14
C GLU A 140 -5.57 3.39 -15.92
N ALA A 141 -5.23 4.67 -16.16
CA ALA A 141 -5.26 5.69 -15.15
C ALA A 141 -6.68 6.22 -14.96
N ILE A 142 -7.12 6.29 -13.70
CA ILE A 142 -8.39 6.87 -13.29
C ILE A 142 -8.05 8.08 -12.42
N SER A 143 -8.63 9.24 -12.72
CA SER A 143 -8.44 10.45 -11.91
C SER A 143 -9.06 10.27 -10.52
N ARG A 144 -8.50 10.97 -9.52
CA ARG A 144 -9.00 10.93 -8.15
C ARG A 144 -10.48 11.21 -8.04
N GLU A 145 -10.97 12.20 -8.77
CA GLU A 145 -12.35 12.66 -8.73
C GLU A 145 -13.34 11.64 -9.34
N GLU A 146 -12.84 10.78 -10.23
CA GLU A 146 -13.62 9.79 -10.97
C GLU A 146 -13.54 8.37 -10.38
N ALA A 147 -12.56 8.06 -9.52
CA ALA A 147 -12.36 6.73 -8.97
C ALA A 147 -13.42 6.37 -7.91
N ARG A 148 -14.41 5.56 -8.30
CA ARG A 148 -15.57 5.24 -7.45
C ARG A 148 -15.95 3.78 -7.48
N PHE A 149 -16.09 3.19 -6.31
CA PHE A 149 -16.71 1.88 -6.19
C PHE A 149 -18.22 2.04 -6.29
N VAL A 150 -18.81 1.40 -7.29
CA VAL A 150 -20.24 1.36 -7.54
C VAL A 150 -20.74 -0.03 -7.16
N ASN A 151 -21.84 -0.06 -6.42
CA ASN A 151 -22.54 -1.29 -6.12
C ASN A 151 -23.40 -1.70 -7.31
N VAL A 152 -23.06 -2.80 -7.96
CA VAL A 152 -23.93 -3.47 -8.94
C VAL A 152 -24.55 -4.70 -8.28
N PRO A 153 -25.75 -5.14 -8.68
CA PRO A 153 -26.43 -6.25 -8.00
C PRO A 153 -25.52 -7.47 -7.78
N GLY A 154 -25.12 -7.70 -6.53
CA GLY A 154 -24.30 -8.84 -6.11
C GLY A 154 -22.78 -8.63 -6.09
N THR A 155 -22.22 -7.48 -6.47
CA THR A 155 -20.75 -7.25 -6.47
C THR A 155 -20.39 -5.76 -6.38
N LEU A 156 -19.29 -5.43 -5.67
CA LEU A 156 -18.69 -4.10 -5.71
C LEU A 156 -17.80 -3.97 -6.97
N THR A 157 -17.95 -2.89 -7.73
CA THR A 157 -17.13 -2.65 -8.93
C THR A 157 -16.50 -1.27 -8.90
N LEU A 158 -15.18 -1.16 -9.07
CA LEU A 158 -14.55 0.15 -9.26
C LEU A 158 -14.78 0.62 -10.70
N ARG A 159 -15.43 1.78 -10.84
CA ARG A 159 -15.78 2.42 -12.11
C ARG A 159 -15.20 3.83 -12.18
N ARG A 160 -15.09 4.35 -13.40
CA ARG A 160 -14.91 5.78 -13.67
C ARG A 160 -16.28 6.47 -13.58
N ALA A 161 -16.37 7.59 -12.87
CA ALA A 161 -17.61 8.36 -12.74
C ALA A 161 -18.17 8.85 -14.09
N ASN A 162 -17.30 9.11 -15.08
CA ASN A 162 -17.67 9.37 -16.47
C ASN A 162 -17.05 8.28 -17.35
N PRO A 163 -17.80 7.54 -18.18
CA PRO A 163 -17.19 6.68 -19.18
C PRO A 163 -16.30 7.51 -20.11
N SER A 164 -15.11 7.01 -20.44
CA SER A 164 -14.30 7.62 -21.51
C SER A 164 -15.18 7.71 -22.75
N PRO A 165 -15.27 8.87 -23.42
CA PRO A 165 -16.05 8.97 -24.65
C PRO A 165 -15.41 8.06 -25.72
N GLY A 166 -16.01 6.89 -25.93
CA GLY A 166 -15.75 5.97 -27.02
C GLY A 166 -14.36 5.33 -27.06
N GLN A 167 -14.28 4.05 -26.66
CA GLN A 167 -13.45 3.08 -27.36
C GLN A 167 -14.36 2.06 -28.02
#